data_AF-A0A377UXY8-F1
#
_entry.id   AF-A0A377UXY8-F1
#
_cell.length_a   1.000
_cell.length_b   1.000
_cell.length_c   1.000
_cell.angle_alpha   90.00
_cell.angle_beta   90.00
_cell.angle_gamma   90.00
#
_symmetry.space_group_name_H-M   'P 1'
#
loop_
_entity.id
_entity.type
_entity.pdbx_description
1 polymer ?
#
loop_
_entity_poly.entity_id
_entity_poly.type
_entity_poly.pdbx_seq_one_letter_code
_entity_poly.pdbx_strand_id
1 'polypeptide(L)'
;MTEAQQQALQESLQVLTDEEKALLAQQQSQQQQLQWLTRRDELAQQQQQAATRQQQARQALADAAPALAKLELAQPAAQLRPLWERQQEQTAGLTQTRQRISEVNARLLASTALRARIRQGALRAQQQRQAELADLAQWLAAHERFRLWGQEIAGWRAQFSQLTRDKQQLTAQSTRLAALRQKLATLPASPLTLSADEVAAAIEQQTQSRPLRQRLISLHEQHQLLRKRLRQNADSVQQAQAEQVKLNATLTLRREQYKDKNQHYLDLKALCQREETIKDLESYRDRLEAGKPCPLCGACEHPAIEQYASLTLTDNQRRRDALEKEVAALKEEGLLILGQVKALTQQLQRDTEAAGRLAEEEQALTKAWQETCDSLHIARDIAQEINDWMQEQERYEQQLYQLSQRLMLQSQLNDQQALERQAEQQLAATRQGLESALQALALSLPAEGTEAAWLHARESEFAQWQAQQTQHDAIQQQIAALRPLLETLPTSDETEVEAESAIPDNWREIHEECLSLHSQLVAQQQQETQEKARLDQSQAQFTSALAASRFSDREAFLAALLDDETAQRLTQLKQTLEQQLQQAAALCEQATRQYEAHLALRPQGVDADVPTLQTPAARPGPAAAG
;
A
#
# COMPACT_ATOMS: atom_id res chain seq x y z
N MET A 1 -105.99 -82.96 -153.90
CA MET A 1 -106.96 -83.58 -152.99
C MET A 1 -107.90 -84.62 -153.63
N THR A 2 -107.89 -85.05 -154.89
CA THR A 2 -107.04 -84.97 -156.12
C THR A 2 -105.62 -85.52 -156.05
N GLU A 3 -105.23 -86.18 -154.96
CA GLU A 3 -103.84 -86.59 -154.70
C GLU A 3 -102.74 -85.50 -154.92
N ALA A 4 -103.15 -84.22 -155.03
CA ALA A 4 -102.30 -83.04 -155.30
C ALA A 4 -102.55 -81.79 -154.40
N GLN A 5 -103.03 -81.93 -153.15
CA GLN A 5 -103.26 -80.77 -152.22
C GLN A 5 -102.96 -81.05 -150.72
N GLN A 6 -102.90 -82.30 -150.24
CA GLN A 6 -102.50 -82.61 -148.87
C GLN A 6 -100.98 -82.64 -148.71
N GLN A 7 -100.21 -83.06 -149.73
CA GLN A 7 -98.74 -82.98 -149.71
C GLN A 7 -98.26 -81.52 -149.61
N ALA A 8 -98.88 -80.60 -150.37
CA ALA A 8 -98.55 -79.17 -150.32
C ALA A 8 -98.75 -78.52 -148.94
N LEU A 9 -99.59 -79.09 -148.07
CA LEU A 9 -99.78 -78.61 -146.69
C LEU A 9 -98.80 -79.24 -145.68
N GLN A 10 -98.21 -80.39 -146.00
CA GLN A 10 -97.19 -81.04 -145.16
C GLN A 10 -95.81 -80.39 -145.37
N GLU A 11 -95.46 -80.00 -146.60
CA GLU A 11 -94.19 -79.33 -146.90
C GLU A 11 -94.09 -77.96 -146.20
N SER A 12 -95.17 -77.17 -146.14
CA SER A 12 -95.15 -75.87 -145.46
C SER A 12 -94.98 -75.95 -143.94
N LEU A 13 -95.33 -77.08 -143.32
CA LEU A 13 -95.19 -77.28 -141.88
C LEU A 13 -93.74 -77.64 -141.48
N GLN A 14 -93.01 -78.36 -142.33
CA GLN A 14 -91.61 -78.72 -142.03
C GLN A 14 -90.67 -77.51 -142.02
N VAL A 15 -90.81 -76.61 -143.00
CA VAL A 15 -89.94 -75.42 -143.13
C VAL A 15 -89.98 -74.55 -141.87
N LEU A 16 -91.17 -74.27 -141.33
CA LEU A 16 -91.33 -73.44 -140.13
C LEU A 16 -90.68 -74.07 -138.89
N THR A 17 -90.74 -75.40 -138.73
CA THR A 17 -90.09 -76.08 -137.60
C THR A 17 -88.56 -76.08 -137.65
N ASP A 18 -87.96 -75.98 -138.83
CA ASP A 18 -86.50 -75.92 -138.95
C ASP A 18 -85.95 -74.48 -138.80
N GLU A 19 -86.73 -73.47 -139.18
CA GLU A 19 -86.43 -72.05 -138.87
C GLU A 19 -86.45 -71.77 -137.35
N GLU A 20 -87.42 -72.31 -136.60
CA GLU A 20 -87.51 -72.11 -135.14
C GLU A 20 -86.31 -72.71 -134.38
N LYS A 21 -85.84 -73.89 -134.80
CA LYS A 21 -84.64 -74.52 -134.20
C LYS A 21 -83.35 -73.74 -134.48
N ALA A 22 -83.22 -73.16 -135.68
CA ALA A 22 -82.04 -72.36 -136.03
C ALA A 22 -81.92 -71.12 -135.12
N LEU A 23 -83.03 -70.43 -134.85
CA LEU A 23 -83.07 -69.23 -134.00
C LEU A 23 -82.74 -69.55 -132.52
N LEU A 24 -83.21 -70.67 -131.99
CA LEU A 24 -82.88 -71.11 -130.62
C LEU A 24 -81.38 -71.44 -130.45
N ALA A 25 -80.78 -72.11 -131.42
CA ALA A 25 -79.33 -72.37 -131.43
C ALA A 25 -78.52 -71.06 -131.51
N GLN A 26 -78.98 -70.09 -132.31
CA GLN A 26 -78.36 -68.77 -132.42
C GLN A 26 -78.45 -67.98 -131.09
N GLN A 27 -79.60 -68.03 -130.39
CA GLN A 27 -79.78 -67.37 -129.10
C GLN A 27 -78.87 -67.94 -128.00
N GLN A 28 -78.76 -69.28 -127.91
CA GLN A 28 -77.88 -69.92 -126.91
C GLN A 28 -76.40 -69.58 -127.14
N SER A 29 -75.96 -69.55 -128.40
CA SER A 29 -74.61 -69.10 -128.76
C SER A 29 -74.36 -67.67 -128.26
N GLN A 30 -75.24 -66.72 -128.58
CA GLN A 30 -75.09 -65.32 -128.16
C GLN A 30 -75.06 -65.13 -126.63
N GLN A 31 -75.83 -65.90 -125.86
CA GLN A 31 -75.79 -65.84 -124.39
C GLN A 31 -74.45 -66.30 -123.81
N GLN A 32 -73.86 -67.38 -124.33
CA GLN A 32 -72.55 -67.85 -123.88
C GLN A 32 -71.43 -66.84 -124.23
N GLN A 33 -71.52 -66.22 -125.40
CA GLN A 33 -70.58 -65.18 -125.82
C GLN A 33 -70.64 -63.94 -124.90
N LEU A 34 -71.84 -63.47 -124.55
CA LEU A 34 -72.03 -62.36 -123.61
C LEU A 34 -71.47 -62.67 -122.21
N GLN A 35 -71.73 -63.86 -121.67
CA GLN A 35 -71.23 -64.25 -120.35
C GLN A 35 -69.69 -64.30 -120.29
N TRP A 36 -69.03 -64.78 -121.36
CA TRP A 36 -67.58 -64.79 -121.46
C TRP A 36 -67.01 -63.37 -121.55
N LEU A 37 -67.63 -62.47 -122.32
CA LEU A 37 -67.20 -61.07 -122.43
C LEU A 37 -67.30 -60.33 -121.09
N THR A 38 -68.42 -60.45 -120.37
CA THR A 38 -68.58 -59.83 -119.04
C THR A 38 -67.51 -60.34 -118.06
N ARG A 39 -67.24 -61.66 -118.05
CA ARG A 39 -66.26 -62.23 -117.13
C ARG A 39 -64.81 -61.87 -117.48
N ARG A 40 -64.49 -61.69 -118.76
CA ARG A 40 -63.21 -61.13 -119.22
C ARG A 40 -63.02 -59.73 -118.65
N ASP A 41 -64.02 -58.86 -118.77
CA ASP A 41 -63.91 -57.45 -118.39
C ASP A 41 -63.82 -57.27 -116.86
N GLU A 42 -64.52 -58.11 -116.07
CA GLU A 42 -64.34 -58.20 -114.61
C GLU A 42 -62.90 -58.56 -114.21
N LEU A 43 -62.31 -59.58 -114.85
CA LEU A 43 -60.96 -60.04 -114.55
C LEU A 43 -59.89 -59.04 -115.02
N ALA A 44 -60.12 -58.35 -116.15
CA ALA A 44 -59.28 -57.23 -116.59
C ALA A 44 -59.28 -56.10 -115.56
N GLN A 45 -60.46 -55.74 -115.03
CA GLN A 45 -60.58 -54.70 -114.00
C GLN A 45 -59.87 -55.10 -112.69
N GLN A 46 -59.98 -56.37 -112.28
CA GLN A 46 -59.26 -56.88 -111.10
C GLN A 46 -57.74 -56.88 -111.29
N GLN A 47 -57.24 -57.29 -112.46
CA GLN A 47 -55.83 -57.18 -112.82
C GLN A 47 -55.34 -55.74 -112.73
N GLN A 48 -56.07 -54.80 -113.34
CA GLN A 48 -55.69 -53.39 -113.39
C GLN A 48 -55.71 -52.73 -111.99
N GLN A 49 -56.66 -53.08 -111.13
CA GLN A 49 -56.67 -52.64 -109.72
C GLN A 49 -55.49 -53.21 -108.93
N ALA A 50 -55.14 -54.49 -109.10
CA ALA A 50 -54.03 -55.11 -108.40
C ALA A 50 -52.67 -54.54 -108.86
N ALA A 51 -52.50 -54.30 -110.17
CA ALA A 51 -51.34 -53.62 -110.74
C ALA A 51 -51.20 -52.18 -110.20
N THR A 52 -52.31 -51.45 -110.11
CA THR A 52 -52.32 -50.08 -109.54
C THR A 52 -51.89 -50.10 -108.06
N ARG A 53 -52.38 -51.06 -107.26
CA ARG A 53 -51.95 -51.20 -105.85
C ARG A 53 -50.47 -51.57 -105.72
N GLN A 54 -49.95 -52.45 -106.58
CA GLN A 54 -48.52 -52.77 -106.60
C GLN A 54 -47.68 -51.53 -106.97
N GLN A 55 -48.14 -50.71 -107.91
CA GLN A 55 -47.48 -49.46 -108.30
C GLN A 55 -47.51 -48.42 -107.17
N GLN A 56 -48.64 -48.28 -106.46
CA GLN A 56 -48.77 -47.42 -105.28
C GLN A 56 -47.84 -47.87 -104.14
N ALA A 57 -47.72 -49.17 -103.86
CA ALA A 57 -46.79 -49.68 -102.84
C ALA A 57 -45.31 -49.44 -103.23
N ARG A 58 -44.97 -49.56 -104.52
CA ARG A 58 -43.65 -49.18 -105.04
C ARG A 58 -43.38 -47.67 -104.91
N GLN A 59 -44.38 -46.83 -105.19
CA GLN A 59 -44.28 -45.38 -105.02
C GLN A 59 -44.10 -45.00 -103.54
N ALA A 60 -44.88 -45.55 -102.63
CA ALA A 60 -44.73 -45.30 -101.19
C ALA A 60 -43.33 -45.68 -100.65
N LEU A 61 -42.72 -46.75 -101.18
CA LEU A 61 -41.33 -47.12 -100.85
C LEU A 61 -40.31 -46.16 -101.47
N ALA A 62 -40.56 -45.66 -102.68
CA ALA A 62 -39.72 -44.64 -103.33
C ALA A 62 -39.81 -43.27 -102.63
N ASP A 63 -41.01 -42.85 -102.22
CA ASP A 63 -41.26 -41.61 -101.47
C ASP A 63 -40.63 -41.68 -100.06
N ALA A 64 -40.59 -42.87 -99.46
CA ALA A 64 -39.89 -43.14 -98.21
C ALA A 64 -38.37 -43.32 -98.37
N ALA A 65 -37.84 -43.54 -99.57
CA ALA A 65 -36.42 -43.76 -99.82
C ALA A 65 -35.47 -42.71 -99.18
N PRO A 66 -35.72 -41.39 -99.23
CA PRO A 66 -34.88 -40.41 -98.52
C PRO A 66 -34.92 -40.56 -96.99
N ALA A 67 -36.03 -41.02 -96.41
CA ALA A 67 -36.15 -41.29 -94.98
C ALA A 67 -35.44 -42.60 -94.57
N LEU A 68 -35.51 -43.62 -95.43
CA LEU A 68 -34.78 -44.88 -95.26
C LEU A 68 -33.27 -44.71 -95.43
N ALA A 69 -32.82 -43.87 -96.38
CA ALA A 69 -31.41 -43.53 -96.55
C ALA A 69 -30.81 -42.87 -95.29
N LYS A 70 -31.58 -42.03 -94.59
CA LYS A 70 -31.19 -41.47 -93.28
C LYS A 70 -31.04 -42.56 -92.21
N LEU A 71 -31.96 -43.52 -92.16
CA LEU A 71 -31.87 -44.65 -91.22
C LEU A 71 -30.65 -45.55 -91.48
N GLU A 72 -30.36 -45.85 -92.75
CA GLU A 72 -29.17 -46.63 -93.13
C GLU A 72 -27.88 -45.93 -92.68
N LEU A 73 -27.80 -44.59 -92.79
CA LEU A 73 -26.69 -43.79 -92.28
C LEU A 73 -26.67 -43.68 -90.74
N ALA A 74 -27.80 -43.79 -90.06
CA ALA A 74 -27.87 -43.68 -88.60
C ALA A 74 -27.31 -44.90 -87.84
N GLN A 75 -27.43 -46.12 -88.41
CA GLN A 75 -26.89 -47.33 -87.78
C GLN A 75 -25.38 -47.29 -87.46
N PRO A 76 -24.47 -46.91 -88.39
CA PRO A 76 -23.05 -46.75 -88.08
C PRO A 76 -22.76 -45.54 -87.17
N ALA A 77 -23.62 -44.50 -87.18
CA ALA A 77 -23.48 -43.39 -86.23
C ALA A 77 -23.78 -43.86 -84.80
N ALA A 78 -24.83 -44.66 -84.60
CA ALA A 78 -25.18 -45.23 -83.30
C ALA A 78 -24.04 -46.09 -82.69
N GLN A 79 -23.22 -46.75 -83.51
CA GLN A 79 -22.05 -47.50 -83.05
C GLN A 79 -20.88 -46.60 -82.60
N LEU A 80 -20.74 -45.41 -83.19
CA LEU A 80 -19.71 -44.42 -82.82
C LEU A 80 -20.14 -43.52 -81.65
N ARG A 81 -21.45 -43.40 -81.41
CA ARG A 81 -22.07 -42.62 -80.32
C ARG A 81 -21.41 -42.81 -78.94
N PRO A 82 -21.19 -44.03 -78.40
CA PRO A 82 -20.58 -44.17 -77.06
C PRO A 82 -19.11 -43.73 -76.99
N LEU A 83 -18.36 -43.80 -78.10
CA LEU A 83 -16.98 -43.27 -78.15
C LEU A 83 -17.00 -41.73 -78.19
N TRP A 84 -17.96 -41.16 -78.91
CA TRP A 84 -18.19 -39.72 -79.01
C TRP A 84 -18.65 -39.11 -77.67
N GLU A 85 -19.63 -39.72 -77.01
CA GLU A 85 -20.11 -39.33 -75.67
C GLU A 85 -18.97 -39.40 -74.64
N ARG A 86 -18.20 -40.49 -74.63
CA ARG A 86 -17.01 -40.62 -73.78
C ARG A 86 -15.94 -39.56 -74.07
N GLN A 87 -15.74 -39.16 -75.33
CA GLN A 87 -14.82 -38.08 -75.68
C GLN A 87 -15.33 -36.73 -75.15
N GLN A 88 -16.63 -36.45 -75.23
CA GLN A 88 -17.23 -35.25 -74.63
C GLN A 88 -17.07 -35.23 -73.12
N GLU A 89 -17.33 -36.34 -72.43
CA GLU A 89 -17.14 -36.48 -70.98
C GLU A 89 -15.70 -36.20 -70.54
N GLN A 90 -14.70 -36.77 -71.23
CA GLN A 90 -13.29 -36.49 -70.93
C GLN A 90 -12.93 -35.02 -71.23
N THR A 91 -13.52 -34.41 -72.26
CA THR A 91 -13.32 -32.99 -72.58
C THR A 91 -13.90 -32.09 -71.48
N ALA A 92 -15.13 -32.38 -71.04
CA ALA A 92 -15.82 -31.66 -69.97
C ALA A 92 -15.06 -31.78 -68.64
N GLY A 93 -14.60 -32.99 -68.28
CA GLY A 93 -13.75 -33.24 -67.12
C GLY A 93 -12.47 -32.40 -67.15
N LEU A 94 -11.72 -32.44 -68.27
CA LEU A 94 -10.50 -31.65 -68.44
C LEU A 94 -10.77 -30.14 -68.32
N THR A 95 -11.88 -29.63 -68.86
CA THR A 95 -12.25 -28.20 -68.68
C THR A 95 -12.58 -27.86 -67.23
N GLN A 96 -13.24 -28.76 -66.49
CA GLN A 96 -13.54 -28.55 -65.07
C GLN A 96 -12.25 -28.56 -64.22
N THR A 97 -11.33 -29.49 -64.49
CA THR A 97 -10.02 -29.56 -63.80
C THR A 97 -9.20 -28.30 -64.08
N ARG A 98 -9.19 -27.79 -65.33
CA ARG A 98 -8.55 -26.49 -65.66
C ARG A 98 -9.16 -25.31 -64.93
N GLN A 99 -10.48 -25.25 -64.80
CA GLN A 99 -11.15 -24.22 -64.00
C GLN A 99 -10.70 -24.29 -62.54
N ARG A 100 -10.71 -25.49 -61.92
CA ARG A 100 -10.21 -25.71 -60.56
C ARG A 100 -8.74 -25.31 -60.39
N ILE A 101 -7.86 -25.64 -61.34
CA ILE A 101 -6.46 -25.17 -61.34
C ILE A 101 -6.40 -23.64 -61.31
N SER A 102 -7.19 -22.96 -62.16
CA SER A 102 -7.19 -21.49 -62.21
C SER A 102 -7.70 -20.86 -60.91
N GLU A 103 -8.73 -21.44 -60.28
CA GLU A 103 -9.27 -20.98 -58.99
C GLU A 103 -8.28 -21.21 -57.84
N VAL A 104 -7.70 -22.41 -57.73
CA VAL A 104 -6.70 -22.74 -56.69
C VAL A 104 -5.45 -21.89 -56.87
N ASN A 105 -5.00 -21.67 -58.12
CA ASN A 105 -3.86 -20.79 -58.40
C ASN A 105 -4.15 -19.32 -58.04
N ALA A 106 -5.34 -18.80 -58.36
CA ALA A 106 -5.73 -17.44 -57.97
C ALA A 106 -5.78 -17.27 -56.44
N ARG A 107 -6.33 -18.25 -55.71
CA ARG A 107 -6.33 -18.27 -54.23
C ARG A 107 -4.91 -18.38 -53.66
N LEU A 108 -4.07 -19.22 -54.25
CA LEU A 108 -2.67 -19.37 -53.87
C LEU A 108 -1.93 -18.03 -54.03
N LEU A 109 -2.05 -17.37 -55.19
CA LEU A 109 -1.42 -16.07 -55.47
C LEU A 109 -1.87 -14.99 -54.46
N ALA A 110 -3.18 -14.90 -54.19
CA ALA A 110 -3.72 -13.95 -53.21
C ALA A 110 -3.19 -14.23 -51.79
N SER A 111 -3.14 -15.49 -51.38
CA SER A 111 -2.63 -15.89 -50.06
C SER A 111 -1.10 -15.72 -49.97
N THR A 112 -0.33 -15.97 -51.04
CA THR A 112 1.12 -15.67 -51.07
C THR A 112 1.40 -14.18 -50.93
N ALA A 113 0.64 -13.33 -51.63
CA ALA A 113 0.75 -11.88 -51.49
C ALA A 113 0.40 -11.44 -50.06
N LEU A 114 -0.68 -11.97 -49.47
CA LEU A 114 -1.03 -11.68 -48.08
C LEU A 114 0.09 -12.06 -47.09
N ARG A 115 0.72 -13.23 -47.22
CA ARG A 115 1.87 -13.62 -46.39
C ARG A 115 3.06 -12.67 -46.55
N ALA A 116 3.33 -12.20 -47.76
CA ALA A 116 4.39 -11.22 -48.01
C ALA A 116 4.10 -9.88 -47.31
N ARG A 117 2.86 -9.37 -47.42
CA ARG A 117 2.40 -8.14 -46.74
C ARG A 117 2.47 -8.24 -45.23
N ILE A 118 2.07 -9.37 -44.65
CA ILE A 118 2.17 -9.66 -43.21
C ILE A 118 3.63 -9.68 -42.76
N ARG A 119 4.52 -10.41 -43.47
CA ARG A 119 5.96 -10.45 -43.16
C ARG A 119 6.57 -9.06 -43.19
N GLN A 120 6.25 -8.25 -44.19
CA GLN A 120 6.78 -6.90 -44.33
C GLN A 120 6.23 -5.95 -43.26
N GLY A 121 4.95 -6.07 -42.87
CA GLY A 121 4.37 -5.38 -41.72
C GLY A 121 5.13 -5.70 -40.43
N ALA A 122 5.43 -6.98 -40.19
CA ALA A 122 6.23 -7.42 -39.05
C ALA A 122 7.68 -6.90 -39.09
N LEU A 123 8.31 -6.81 -40.26
CA LEU A 123 9.64 -6.19 -40.40
C LEU A 123 9.62 -4.69 -40.07
N ARG A 124 8.63 -3.94 -40.60
CA ARG A 124 8.49 -2.49 -40.29
C ARG A 124 8.20 -2.26 -38.81
N ALA A 125 7.31 -3.05 -38.22
CA ALA A 125 7.01 -2.99 -36.78
C ALA A 125 8.24 -3.33 -35.91
N GLN A 126 9.01 -4.35 -36.29
CA GLN A 126 10.25 -4.70 -35.60
C GLN A 126 11.27 -3.55 -35.68
N GLN A 127 11.48 -2.95 -36.85
CA GLN A 127 12.42 -1.83 -37.03
C GLN A 127 12.01 -0.59 -36.21
N GLN A 128 10.72 -0.24 -36.21
CA GLN A 128 10.19 0.87 -35.41
C GLN A 128 10.40 0.60 -33.91
N ARG A 129 10.04 -0.59 -33.42
CA ARG A 129 10.24 -0.98 -32.02
C ARG A 129 11.72 -1.06 -31.63
N GLN A 130 12.61 -1.44 -32.54
CA GLN A 130 14.06 -1.41 -32.32
C GLN A 130 14.61 0.02 -32.21
N ALA A 131 14.09 0.98 -32.98
CA ALA A 131 14.43 2.39 -32.85
C ALA A 131 13.94 2.96 -31.51
N GLU A 132 12.67 2.73 -31.14
CA GLU A 132 12.12 3.13 -29.84
C GLU A 132 12.91 2.53 -28.66
N LEU A 133 13.32 1.27 -28.76
CA LEU A 133 14.17 0.61 -27.75
C LEU A 133 15.55 1.29 -27.66
N ALA A 134 16.18 1.62 -28.79
CA ALA A 134 17.46 2.31 -28.80
C ALA A 134 17.39 3.71 -28.18
N ASP A 135 16.33 4.48 -28.49
CA ASP A 135 16.06 5.80 -27.89
C ASP A 135 15.86 5.69 -26.37
N LEU A 136 15.07 4.71 -25.91
CA LEU A 136 14.87 4.42 -24.49
C LEU A 136 16.17 3.99 -23.80
N ALA A 137 16.96 3.11 -24.41
CA ALA A 137 18.24 2.67 -23.87
C ALA A 137 19.24 3.84 -23.74
N GLN A 138 19.29 4.74 -24.74
CA GLN A 138 20.09 5.96 -24.67
C GLN A 138 19.60 6.89 -23.55
N TRP A 139 18.28 7.07 -23.40
CA TRP A 139 17.72 7.87 -22.31
C TRP A 139 18.03 7.28 -20.93
N LEU A 140 17.85 5.96 -20.75
CA LEU A 140 18.14 5.24 -19.51
C LEU A 140 19.62 5.39 -19.12
N ALA A 141 20.54 5.23 -20.07
CA ALA A 141 21.97 5.41 -19.85
C ALA A 141 22.33 6.86 -19.46
N ALA A 142 21.71 7.87 -20.09
CA ALA A 142 21.91 9.29 -19.74
C ALA A 142 21.34 9.67 -18.35
N HIS A 143 20.44 8.86 -17.81
CA HIS A 143 19.74 9.07 -16.55
C HIS A 143 20.01 7.99 -15.48
N GLU A 144 21.06 7.17 -15.64
CA GLU A 144 21.47 6.12 -14.70
C GLU A 144 21.65 6.63 -13.26
N ARG A 145 21.97 7.92 -13.09
CA ARG A 145 21.99 8.62 -11.79
C ARG A 145 20.68 8.47 -11.00
N PHE A 146 19.52 8.44 -11.67
CA PHE A 146 18.22 8.28 -11.02
C PHE A 146 18.08 6.88 -10.39
N ARG A 147 18.64 5.84 -11.02
CA ARG A 147 18.69 4.47 -10.46
C ARG A 147 19.59 4.39 -9.22
N LEU A 148 20.71 5.12 -9.22
CA LEU A 148 21.61 5.21 -8.06
C LEU A 148 20.95 5.96 -6.91
N TRP A 149 20.34 7.12 -7.18
CA TRP A 149 19.57 7.87 -6.19
C TRP A 149 18.42 7.04 -5.61
N GLY A 150 17.73 6.25 -6.44
CA GLY A 150 16.67 5.32 -6.02
C GLY A 150 17.08 4.35 -4.91
N GLN A 151 18.34 3.91 -4.89
CA GLN A 151 18.87 3.01 -3.85
C GLN A 151 19.13 3.74 -2.53
N GLU A 152 19.51 5.02 -2.60
CA GLU A 152 19.92 5.82 -1.44
C GLU A 152 18.77 6.60 -0.77
N ILE A 153 17.63 6.81 -1.45
CA ILE A 153 16.48 7.56 -0.94
C ILE A 153 16.00 7.08 0.44
N ALA A 154 16.01 5.77 0.70
CA ALA A 154 15.67 5.21 2.01
C ALA A 154 16.70 5.59 3.09
N GLY A 155 17.99 5.58 2.75
CA GLY A 155 19.09 6.03 3.60
C GLY A 155 19.02 7.52 3.90
N TRP A 156 18.79 8.36 2.88
CA TRP A 156 18.61 9.81 3.04
C TRP A 156 17.41 10.12 3.94
N ARG A 157 16.26 9.46 3.75
CA ARG A 157 15.08 9.61 4.62
C ARG A 157 15.42 9.29 6.08
N ALA A 158 16.21 8.24 6.34
CA ALA A 158 16.70 7.93 7.68
C ALA A 158 17.65 9.02 8.22
N GLN A 159 18.59 9.51 7.43
CA GLN A 159 19.56 10.55 7.79
C GLN A 159 18.88 11.90 8.08
N PHE A 160 17.92 12.34 7.27
CA PHE A 160 17.12 13.54 7.55
C PHE A 160 16.30 13.38 8.85
N SER A 161 15.73 12.20 9.11
CA SER A 161 15.05 11.93 10.40
C SER A 161 16.00 11.96 11.60
N GLN A 162 17.28 11.63 11.40
CA GLN A 162 18.31 11.72 12.43
C GLN A 162 18.66 13.20 12.66
N LEU A 163 18.92 13.99 11.61
CA LEU A 163 19.13 15.44 11.72
C LEU A 163 17.99 16.15 12.45
N THR A 164 16.73 15.77 12.20
CA THR A 164 15.59 16.33 12.95
C THR A 164 15.65 16.00 14.45
N ARG A 165 16.03 14.77 14.81
CA ARG A 165 16.19 14.33 16.21
C ARG A 165 17.39 15.00 16.89
N ASP A 166 18.52 15.10 16.20
CA ASP A 166 19.75 15.75 16.68
C ASP A 166 19.46 17.25 16.97
N LYS A 167 18.75 17.95 16.08
CA LYS A 167 18.27 19.33 16.31
C LYS A 167 17.34 19.43 17.52
N GLN A 168 16.37 18.52 17.66
CA GLN A 168 15.47 18.51 18.81
C GLN A 168 16.24 18.27 20.12
N GLN A 169 17.22 17.36 20.13
CA GLN A 169 18.10 17.12 21.28
C GLN A 169 18.89 18.38 21.65
N LEU A 170 19.49 19.07 20.67
CA LEU A 170 20.24 20.30 20.90
C LEU A 170 19.34 21.40 21.50
N THR A 171 18.17 21.65 20.92
CA THR A 171 17.23 22.66 21.48
C THR A 171 16.78 22.32 22.90
N ALA A 172 16.56 21.04 23.22
CA ALA A 172 16.21 20.60 24.56
C ALA A 172 17.37 20.79 25.56
N GLN A 173 18.61 20.52 25.16
CA GLN A 173 19.80 20.74 25.99
C GLN A 173 20.07 22.24 26.22
N SER A 174 19.95 23.07 25.19
CA SER A 174 20.12 24.52 25.30
C SER A 174 19.06 25.15 26.21
N THR A 175 17.81 24.68 26.12
CA THR A 175 16.73 25.09 27.03
C THR A 175 17.03 24.73 28.49
N ARG A 176 17.56 23.53 28.75
CA ARG A 176 18.00 23.11 30.11
C ARG A 176 19.15 23.97 30.61
N LEU A 177 20.12 24.27 29.75
CA LEU A 177 21.25 25.13 30.11
C LEU A 177 20.81 26.57 30.43
N ALA A 178 19.89 27.13 29.67
CA ALA A 178 19.29 28.43 29.96
C ALA A 178 18.60 28.45 31.34
N ALA A 179 17.84 27.39 31.67
CA ALA A 179 17.21 27.24 32.98
C ALA A 179 18.23 27.12 34.13
N LEU A 180 19.35 26.40 33.95
CA LEU A 180 20.44 26.33 34.93
C LEU A 180 21.16 27.69 35.11
N ARG A 181 21.43 28.40 34.00
CA ARG A 181 21.98 29.78 34.01
C ARG A 181 21.06 30.73 34.80
N GLN A 182 19.75 30.65 34.59
CA GLN A 182 18.77 31.45 35.33
C GLN A 182 18.78 31.13 36.84
N LYS A 183 18.80 29.84 37.23
CA LYS A 183 18.91 29.43 38.64
C LYS A 183 20.19 29.97 39.31
N LEU A 184 21.32 29.90 38.62
CA LEU A 184 22.60 30.43 39.13
C LEU A 184 22.57 31.96 39.28
N ALA A 185 21.85 32.67 38.41
CA ALA A 185 21.67 34.12 38.48
C ALA A 185 20.72 34.55 39.63
N THR A 186 19.76 33.71 40.02
CA THR A 186 18.87 33.99 41.17
C THR A 186 19.52 33.77 42.54
N LEU A 187 20.66 33.07 42.61
CA LEU A 187 21.37 32.86 43.87
C LEU A 187 22.27 34.06 44.21
N PRO A 188 22.29 34.50 45.48
CA PRO A 188 23.15 35.59 45.92
C PRO A 188 24.64 35.26 45.68
N ALA A 189 25.44 36.31 45.46
CA ALA A 189 26.88 36.17 45.41
C ALA A 189 27.43 35.95 46.82
N SER A 190 28.17 34.85 47.04
CA SER A 190 28.94 34.67 48.27
C SER A 190 30.25 35.46 48.17
N PRO A 191 30.68 36.17 49.23
CA PRO A 191 31.97 36.87 49.25
C PRO A 191 33.16 35.92 49.45
N LEU A 192 32.91 34.64 49.77
CA LEU A 192 33.93 33.63 50.02
C LEU A 192 34.52 33.09 48.70
N THR A 193 35.85 33.00 48.65
CA THR A 193 36.60 32.40 47.54
C THR A 193 37.27 31.10 47.99
N LEU A 194 36.47 30.04 48.10
CA LEU A 194 36.90 28.69 48.47
C LEU A 194 36.51 27.70 47.37
N SER A 195 37.31 26.66 47.17
CA SER A 195 37.01 25.53 46.29
C SER A 195 35.95 24.59 46.90
N ALA A 196 35.40 23.67 46.11
CA ALA A 196 34.36 22.75 46.58
C ALA A 196 34.81 21.89 47.77
N ASP A 197 36.05 21.40 47.73
CA ASP A 197 36.61 20.56 48.79
C ASP A 197 36.91 21.37 50.06
N GLU A 198 37.43 22.60 49.92
CA GLU A 198 37.64 23.53 51.03
C GLU A 198 36.31 23.96 51.69
N VAL A 199 35.25 24.18 50.91
CA VAL A 199 33.91 24.46 51.44
C VAL A 199 33.34 23.26 52.19
N ALA A 200 33.51 22.04 51.66
CA ALA A 200 33.07 20.82 52.35
C ALA A 200 33.79 20.65 53.70
N ALA A 201 35.12 20.80 53.72
CA ALA A 201 35.92 20.74 54.95
C ALA A 201 35.53 21.85 55.95
N ALA A 202 35.30 23.08 55.47
CA ALA A 202 34.87 24.20 56.32
C ALA A 202 33.47 24.01 56.91
N ILE A 203 32.52 23.42 56.15
CA ILE A 203 31.18 23.06 56.67
C ILE A 203 31.30 21.95 57.72
N GLU A 204 32.16 20.95 57.50
CA GLU A 204 32.40 19.89 58.48
C GLU A 204 32.99 20.46 59.77
N GLN A 205 34.04 21.29 59.68
CA GLN A 205 34.63 21.99 60.82
C GLN A 205 33.61 22.87 61.56
N GLN A 206 32.77 23.62 60.84
CA GLN A 206 31.71 24.42 61.46
C GLN A 206 30.66 23.55 62.16
N THR A 207 30.32 22.39 61.61
CA THR A 207 29.42 21.40 62.22
C THR A 207 30.02 20.82 63.51
N GLN A 208 31.30 20.42 63.48
CA GLN A 208 32.02 19.91 64.66
C GLN A 208 32.19 20.98 65.76
N SER A 209 32.38 22.26 65.38
CA SER A 209 32.51 23.38 66.32
C SER A 209 31.19 23.77 67.02
N ARG A 210 30.05 23.50 66.39
CA ARG A 210 28.71 23.96 66.83
C ARG A 210 28.34 23.61 68.28
N PRO A 211 28.54 22.36 68.80
CA PRO A 211 28.28 22.06 70.21
C PRO A 211 29.22 22.81 71.17
N LEU A 212 30.49 23.05 70.79
CA LEU A 212 31.44 23.81 71.59
C LEU A 212 31.05 25.31 71.63
N ARG A 213 30.61 25.88 70.50
CA ARG A 213 30.04 27.23 70.41
C ARG A 213 28.85 27.41 71.37
N GLN A 214 27.91 26.46 71.39
CA GLN A 214 26.77 26.46 72.32
C GLN A 214 27.20 26.33 73.79
N ARG A 215 28.24 25.52 74.08
CA ARG A 215 28.82 25.42 75.43
C ARG A 215 29.43 26.74 75.91
N LEU A 216 30.10 27.49 75.04
CA LEU A 216 30.63 28.83 75.40
C LEU A 216 29.51 29.80 75.78
N ILE A 217 28.41 29.86 75.01
CA ILE A 217 27.26 30.72 75.36
C ILE A 217 26.75 30.40 76.77
N SER A 218 26.52 29.12 77.07
CA SER A 218 26.04 28.69 78.38
C SER A 218 27.03 29.02 79.51
N LEU A 219 28.34 28.89 79.28
CA LEU A 219 29.37 29.28 80.26
C LEU A 219 29.43 30.79 80.48
N HIS A 220 29.26 31.60 79.42
CA HIS A 220 29.21 33.06 79.54
C HIS A 220 27.98 33.52 80.34
N GLU A 221 26.79 32.98 80.05
CA GLU A 221 25.56 33.28 80.81
C GLU A 221 25.71 32.92 82.31
N GLN A 222 26.29 31.75 82.60
CA GLN A 222 26.59 31.33 83.97
C GLN A 222 27.57 32.29 84.66
N HIS A 223 28.64 32.72 83.96
CA HIS A 223 29.62 33.66 84.50
C HIS A 223 29.03 35.07 84.73
N GLN A 224 28.17 35.56 83.84
CA GLN A 224 27.45 36.84 84.03
C GLN A 224 26.55 36.80 85.28
N LEU A 225 25.82 35.69 85.49
CA LEU A 225 25.02 35.48 86.70
C LEU A 225 25.90 35.40 87.96
N LEU A 226 27.04 34.70 87.88
CA LEU A 226 27.99 34.57 88.99
C LEU A 226 28.62 35.92 89.35
N ARG A 227 29.07 36.72 88.37
CA ARG A 227 29.57 38.09 88.60
C ARG A 227 28.56 38.99 89.28
N LYS A 228 27.27 38.87 88.93
CA LYS A 228 26.19 39.59 89.63
C LYS A 228 26.09 39.17 91.10
N ARG A 229 26.22 37.88 91.42
CA ARG A 229 26.24 37.36 92.80
C ARG A 229 27.49 37.78 93.57
N LEU A 230 28.67 37.72 92.95
CA LEU A 230 29.94 38.18 93.52
C LEU A 230 29.86 39.66 93.91
N ARG A 231 29.33 40.52 93.02
CA ARG A 231 29.11 41.94 93.31
C ARG A 231 28.13 42.14 94.48
N GLN A 232 26.98 41.46 94.46
CA GLN A 232 25.99 41.53 95.55
C GLN A 232 26.57 41.08 96.91
N ASN A 233 27.42 40.04 96.92
CA ASN A 233 28.08 39.59 98.13
C ASN A 233 29.17 40.58 98.60
N ALA A 234 29.97 41.13 97.68
CA ALA A 234 30.94 42.18 98.01
C ALA A 234 30.27 43.42 98.60
N ASP A 235 29.13 43.85 98.03
CA ASP A 235 28.31 44.95 98.56
C ASP A 235 27.78 44.61 99.98
N SER A 236 27.33 43.37 100.24
CA SER A 236 26.91 42.89 101.58
C SER A 236 28.06 42.90 102.59
N VAL A 237 29.21 42.34 102.24
CA VAL A 237 30.42 42.33 103.07
C VAL A 237 30.85 43.76 103.41
N GLN A 238 30.89 44.67 102.43
CA GLN A 238 31.29 46.05 102.65
C GLN A 238 30.32 46.78 103.60
N GLN A 239 29.01 46.58 103.43
CA GLN A 239 27.99 47.15 104.32
C GLN A 239 28.14 46.61 105.75
N ALA A 240 28.19 45.29 105.92
CA ALA A 240 28.32 44.66 107.23
C ALA A 240 29.65 45.00 107.92
N GLN A 241 30.77 45.17 107.19
CA GLN A 241 32.04 45.66 107.74
C GLN A 241 31.92 47.10 108.22
N ALA A 242 31.33 47.99 107.41
CA ALA A 242 31.15 49.39 107.78
C ALA A 242 30.24 49.56 109.00
N GLU A 243 29.19 48.73 109.13
CA GLU A 243 28.32 48.69 110.31
C GLU A 243 29.02 48.09 111.54
N GLN A 244 29.79 47.02 111.38
CA GLN A 244 30.56 46.40 112.46
C GLN A 244 31.61 47.39 113.03
N VAL A 245 32.30 48.15 112.17
CA VAL A 245 33.25 49.19 112.60
C VAL A 245 32.54 50.30 113.39
N LYS A 246 31.39 50.80 112.89
CA LYS A 246 30.58 51.81 113.60
C LYS A 246 30.12 51.31 114.97
N LEU A 247 29.56 50.11 115.03
CA LEU A 247 29.05 49.53 116.29
C LEU A 247 30.17 49.17 117.27
N ASN A 248 31.34 48.74 116.79
CA ASN A 248 32.53 48.55 117.65
C ASN A 248 33.06 49.88 118.22
N ALA A 249 33.08 50.96 117.44
CA ALA A 249 33.43 52.29 117.95
C ALA A 249 32.44 52.75 119.02
N THR A 250 31.13 52.60 118.77
CA THR A 250 30.07 52.89 119.76
C THR A 250 30.19 52.01 121.01
N LEU A 251 30.51 50.72 120.87
CA LEU A 251 30.71 49.80 121.98
C LEU A 251 31.91 50.19 122.85
N THR A 252 33.01 50.65 122.25
CA THR A 252 34.19 51.16 122.97
C THR A 252 33.82 52.42 123.76
N LEU A 253 33.17 53.39 123.12
CA LEU A 253 32.69 54.61 123.79
C LEU A 253 31.71 54.29 124.94
N ARG A 254 30.77 53.35 124.75
CA ARG A 254 29.86 52.91 125.81
C ARG A 254 30.58 52.18 126.94
N ARG A 255 31.65 51.42 126.66
CA ARG A 255 32.51 50.79 127.69
C ARG A 255 33.30 51.81 128.50
N GLU A 256 33.82 52.85 127.86
CA GLU A 256 34.49 53.98 128.54
C GLU A 256 33.50 54.74 129.41
N GLN A 257 32.35 55.16 128.86
CA GLN A 257 31.29 55.81 129.62
C GLN A 257 30.80 54.95 130.79
N TYR A 258 30.62 53.64 130.60
CA TYR A 258 30.28 52.71 131.67
C TYR A 258 31.39 52.66 132.73
N LYS A 259 32.66 52.58 132.33
CA LYS A 259 33.81 52.53 133.27
C LYS A 259 33.86 53.80 134.13
N ASP A 260 33.77 54.97 133.50
CA ASP A 260 33.85 56.26 134.19
C ASP A 260 32.63 56.50 135.09
N LYS A 261 31.41 56.25 134.58
CA LYS A 261 30.18 56.36 135.38
C LYS A 261 30.10 55.33 136.50
N ASN A 262 30.58 54.10 136.28
CA ASN A 262 30.64 53.09 137.34
C ASN A 262 31.69 53.44 138.39
N GLN A 263 32.83 54.02 138.01
CA GLN A 263 33.81 54.55 138.96
C GLN A 263 33.21 55.70 139.78
N HIS A 264 32.56 56.68 139.13
CA HIS A 264 31.84 57.74 139.84
C HIS A 264 30.72 57.21 140.75
N TYR A 265 30.00 56.15 140.35
CA TYR A 265 29.00 55.50 141.21
C TYR A 265 29.66 54.85 142.43
N LEU A 266 30.79 54.14 142.27
CA LEU A 266 31.54 53.54 143.36
C LEU A 266 32.12 54.59 144.32
N ASP A 267 32.70 55.66 143.78
CA ASP A 267 33.26 56.77 144.56
C ASP A 267 32.16 57.53 145.31
N LEU A 268 31.02 57.82 144.67
CA LEU A 268 29.88 58.48 145.30
C LEU A 268 29.19 57.56 146.33
N LYS A 269 29.17 56.25 146.11
CA LYS A 269 28.69 55.24 147.07
C LYS A 269 29.60 55.19 148.30
N ALA A 270 30.92 55.22 148.11
CA ALA A 270 31.90 55.31 149.19
C ALA A 270 31.84 56.67 149.92
N LEU A 271 31.55 57.76 149.21
CA LEU A 271 31.31 59.08 149.80
C LEU A 271 30.06 59.06 150.68
N CYS A 272 28.92 58.57 150.17
CA CYS A 272 27.68 58.42 150.94
C CYS A 272 27.88 57.57 152.20
N GLN A 273 28.67 56.49 152.13
CA GLN A 273 29.01 55.65 153.30
C GLN A 273 29.85 56.42 154.33
N ARG A 274 30.84 57.20 153.89
CA ARG A 274 31.65 58.05 154.78
C ARG A 274 30.82 59.19 155.38
N GLU A 275 29.92 59.78 154.60
CA GLU A 275 28.99 60.81 155.04
C GLU A 275 27.99 60.29 156.08
N GLU A 276 27.48 59.06 155.90
CA GLU A 276 26.70 58.34 156.90
C GLU A 276 27.52 58.12 158.20
N THR A 277 28.79 57.75 158.07
CA THR A 277 29.74 57.62 159.20
C THR A 277 30.05 58.97 159.89
N ILE A 278 30.11 60.07 159.13
CA ILE A 278 30.35 61.42 159.67
C ILE A 278 29.12 61.93 160.42
N LYS A 279 27.91 61.63 159.96
CA LYS A 279 26.68 61.97 160.69
C LYS A 279 26.60 61.26 162.04
N ASP A 280 27.02 59.99 162.08
CA ASP A 280 27.14 59.25 163.35
C ASP A 280 28.12 59.95 164.31
N LEU A 281 29.20 60.56 163.80
CA LEU A 281 30.16 61.34 164.60
C LEU A 281 29.65 62.73 165.01
N GLU A 282 28.77 63.38 164.24
CA GLU A 282 28.12 64.64 164.66
C GLU A 282 27.28 64.45 165.93
N SER A 283 26.67 63.28 166.12
CA SER A 283 25.91 62.95 167.34
C SER A 283 26.76 62.94 168.65
N TYR A 284 28.08 62.85 168.53
CA TYR A 284 29.02 62.98 169.65
C TYR A 284 29.46 64.43 169.89
N ARG A 285 29.23 65.34 168.93
CA ARG A 285 29.68 66.73 168.94
C ARG A 285 28.78 67.63 169.80
N ASP A 286 27.48 67.32 169.85
CA ASP A 286 26.47 67.99 170.68
C ASP A 286 26.65 67.75 172.21
N ARG A 287 27.66 66.97 172.63
CA ARG A 287 27.90 66.57 174.03
C ARG A 287 29.08 67.29 174.71
N LEU A 288 29.55 68.41 174.15
CA LEU A 288 30.70 69.17 174.66
C LEU A 288 30.27 70.43 175.42
N GLU A 289 30.65 70.53 176.71
CA GLU A 289 30.37 71.68 177.59
C GLU A 289 31.60 72.56 177.80
N ALA A 290 31.40 73.88 177.91
CA ALA A 290 32.49 74.84 178.09
C ALA A 290 33.21 74.70 179.46
N GLY A 291 34.54 74.79 179.46
CA GLY A 291 35.37 74.82 180.66
C GLY A 291 35.85 73.46 181.20
N LYS A 292 35.59 72.36 180.50
CA LYS A 292 36.16 71.03 180.80
C LYS A 292 36.98 70.49 179.62
N PRO A 293 38.03 69.68 179.85
CA PRO A 293 38.86 69.14 178.78
C PRO A 293 38.08 68.17 177.89
N CYS A 294 38.23 68.31 176.56
CA CYS A 294 37.55 67.47 175.57
C CYS A 294 38.01 65.99 175.66
N PRO A 295 37.10 64.99 175.72
CA PRO A 295 37.45 63.58 175.90
C PRO A 295 38.16 62.92 174.70
N LEU A 296 38.35 63.64 173.59
CA LEU A 296 39.10 63.17 172.42
C LEU A 296 40.49 63.84 172.25
N CYS A 297 40.79 64.95 172.95
CA CYS A 297 42.06 65.68 172.74
C CYS A 297 42.60 66.51 173.94
N GLY A 298 41.86 66.65 175.04
CA GLY A 298 42.39 67.13 176.34
C GLY A 298 42.72 68.62 176.51
N ALA A 299 42.60 69.47 175.48
CA ALA A 299 42.84 70.91 175.60
C ALA A 299 41.59 71.73 175.97
N CYS A 300 41.77 72.92 176.57
CA CYS A 300 40.69 73.74 177.13
C CYS A 300 40.25 74.95 176.27
N GLU A 301 40.90 75.24 175.14
CA GLU A 301 40.47 76.30 174.20
C GLU A 301 40.63 75.82 172.75
N HIS A 302 39.66 76.15 171.88
CA HIS A 302 39.61 75.77 170.46
C HIS A 302 39.15 76.97 169.61
N PRO A 303 40.05 77.68 168.89
CA PRO A 303 39.72 78.97 168.26
C PRO A 303 38.84 78.97 167.00
N ALA A 304 38.26 77.85 166.56
CA ALA A 304 37.56 77.78 165.26
C ALA A 304 36.46 76.69 165.19
N ILE A 305 35.28 76.95 165.78
CA ILE A 305 34.15 76.00 165.80
C ILE A 305 32.98 76.43 164.87
N GLU A 306 32.83 77.70 164.52
CA GLU A 306 31.62 78.21 163.85
C GLU A 306 31.55 78.03 162.31
N GLN A 307 32.60 77.54 161.63
CA GLN A 307 32.68 77.59 160.15
C GLN A 307 32.31 76.30 159.39
N TYR A 308 31.78 75.26 160.05
CA TYR A 308 31.57 73.93 159.43
C TYR A 308 30.19 73.29 159.70
N ALA A 309 29.10 74.08 159.64
CA ALA A 309 27.74 73.63 160.01
C ALA A 309 26.70 73.57 158.86
N SER A 310 27.11 73.29 157.61
CA SER A 310 26.14 73.13 156.50
C SER A 310 26.58 72.23 155.33
N LEU A 311 26.38 70.91 155.48
CA LEU A 311 26.28 69.96 154.36
C LEU A 311 25.15 68.95 154.65
N THR A 312 24.23 68.77 153.71
CA THR A 312 23.01 67.94 153.90
C THR A 312 23.03 66.65 153.07
N LEU A 313 22.81 65.53 153.75
CA LEU A 313 23.10 64.17 153.25
C LEU A 313 22.13 63.62 152.18
N THR A 314 20.96 64.24 152.01
CA THR A 314 19.90 63.72 151.12
C THR A 314 20.19 63.85 149.62
N ASP A 315 21.04 64.80 149.22
CA ASP A 315 21.28 65.07 147.80
C ASP A 315 22.28 64.10 147.17
N ASN A 316 23.28 63.65 147.94
CA ASN A 316 24.24 62.64 147.47
C ASN A 316 23.60 61.25 147.32
N GLN A 317 22.66 60.89 148.21
CA GLN A 317 21.88 59.65 148.07
C GLN A 317 21.03 59.63 146.79
N ARG A 318 20.33 60.74 146.47
CA ARG A 318 19.57 60.87 145.21
C ARG A 318 20.47 60.79 143.98
N ARG A 319 21.66 61.41 144.03
CA ARG A 319 22.66 61.32 142.95
C ARG A 319 23.19 59.90 142.76
N ARG A 320 23.40 59.14 143.83
CA ARG A 320 23.81 57.71 143.78
C ARG A 320 22.78 56.88 143.03
N ASP A 321 21.50 56.99 143.39
CA ASP A 321 20.43 56.17 142.80
C ASP A 321 20.13 56.56 141.35
N ALA A 322 20.37 57.83 140.97
CA ALA A 322 20.37 58.27 139.58
C ALA A 322 21.55 57.66 138.80
N LEU A 323 22.78 57.72 139.34
CA LEU A 323 23.95 57.10 138.70
C LEU A 323 23.81 55.57 138.58
N GLU A 324 23.18 54.89 139.55
CA GLU A 324 22.95 53.45 139.51
C GLU A 324 22.08 53.05 138.30
N LYS A 325 21.03 53.84 138.03
CA LYS A 325 20.18 53.66 136.84
C LYS A 325 20.92 53.98 135.55
N GLU A 326 21.75 55.02 135.51
CA GLU A 326 22.59 55.32 134.35
C GLU A 326 23.60 54.20 134.05
N VAL A 327 24.25 53.65 135.08
CA VAL A 327 25.21 52.53 134.95
C VAL A 327 24.51 51.25 134.50
N ALA A 328 23.30 50.97 135.01
CA ALA A 328 22.48 49.85 134.56
C ALA A 328 22.05 50.00 133.08
N ALA A 329 21.58 51.19 132.67
CA ALA A 329 21.21 51.47 131.29
C ALA A 329 22.41 51.34 130.33
N LEU A 330 23.57 51.90 130.68
CA LEU A 330 24.81 51.76 129.90
C LEU A 330 25.26 50.28 129.76
N LYS A 331 24.99 49.45 130.77
CA LYS A 331 25.27 48.01 130.73
C LYS A 331 24.33 47.27 129.78
N GLU A 332 23.04 47.58 129.81
CA GLU A 332 22.04 46.97 128.88
C GLU A 332 22.29 47.41 127.43
N GLU A 333 22.52 48.69 127.19
CA GLU A 333 22.92 49.19 125.87
C GLU A 333 24.22 48.54 125.36
N GLY A 334 25.23 48.40 126.23
CA GLY A 334 26.49 47.72 125.90
C GLY A 334 26.31 46.25 125.56
N LEU A 335 25.38 45.55 126.22
CA LEU A 335 25.03 44.16 125.89
C LEU A 335 24.24 44.04 124.58
N LEU A 336 23.34 44.97 124.29
CA LEU A 336 22.58 45.03 123.04
C LEU A 336 23.50 45.29 121.85
N ILE A 337 24.40 46.28 121.94
CA ILE A 337 25.39 46.58 120.91
C ILE A 337 26.36 45.39 120.74
N LEU A 338 26.79 44.74 121.83
CA LEU A 338 27.60 43.52 121.75
C LEU A 338 26.85 42.37 121.04
N GLY A 339 25.53 42.25 121.23
CA GLY A 339 24.68 41.32 120.49
C GLY A 339 24.65 41.62 118.98
N GLN A 340 24.45 42.88 118.61
CA GLN A 340 24.48 43.34 117.21
C GLN A 340 25.85 43.11 116.55
N VAL A 341 26.95 43.45 117.24
CA VAL A 341 28.32 43.17 116.77
C VAL A 341 28.54 41.67 116.56
N LYS A 342 28.06 40.81 117.46
CA LYS A 342 28.14 39.35 117.28
C LYS A 342 27.33 38.86 116.08
N ALA A 343 26.13 39.39 115.87
CA ALA A 343 25.30 39.04 114.71
C ALA A 343 25.98 39.46 113.39
N LEU A 344 26.49 40.69 113.29
CA LEU A 344 27.26 41.15 112.13
C LEU A 344 28.56 40.37 111.92
N THR A 345 29.23 39.94 112.99
CA THR A 345 30.44 39.10 112.89
C THR A 345 30.11 37.72 112.31
N GLN A 346 28.98 37.13 112.70
CA GLN A 346 28.49 35.87 112.11
C GLN A 346 28.02 36.04 110.66
N GLN A 347 27.39 37.17 110.33
CA GLN A 347 27.03 37.51 108.94
C GLN A 347 28.29 37.66 108.08
N LEU A 348 29.28 38.44 108.53
CA LEU A 348 30.56 38.61 107.82
C LEU A 348 31.30 37.30 107.61
N GLN A 349 31.28 36.39 108.59
CA GLN A 349 31.86 35.07 108.42
C GLN A 349 31.14 34.29 107.30
N ARG A 350 29.80 34.24 107.31
CA ARG A 350 29.00 33.54 106.28
C ARG A 350 29.18 34.16 104.88
N ASP A 351 29.21 35.48 104.79
CA ASP A 351 29.37 36.21 103.53
C ASP A 351 30.80 36.02 102.98
N THR A 352 31.81 35.90 103.87
CA THR A 352 33.20 35.54 103.49
C THR A 352 33.31 34.08 103.02
N GLU A 353 32.66 33.13 103.71
CA GLU A 353 32.56 31.72 103.28
C GLU A 353 31.76 31.56 101.98
N ALA A 354 30.78 32.44 101.73
CA ALA A 354 30.10 32.53 100.43
C ALA A 354 31.00 33.14 99.35
N ALA A 355 31.83 34.14 99.69
CA ALA A 355 32.78 34.74 98.74
C ALA A 355 33.83 33.74 98.27
N GLY A 356 34.36 32.92 99.19
CA GLY A 356 35.29 31.82 98.85
C GLY A 356 34.67 30.85 97.85
N ARG A 357 33.45 30.35 98.12
CA ARG A 357 32.73 29.45 97.20
C ARG A 357 32.42 30.08 95.85
N LEU A 358 31.99 31.33 95.81
CA LEU A 358 31.73 32.05 94.55
C LEU A 358 33.02 32.27 93.74
N ALA A 359 34.17 32.44 94.40
CA ALA A 359 35.48 32.53 93.73
C ALA A 359 35.97 31.18 93.18
N GLU A 360 35.73 30.08 93.90
CA GLU A 360 35.97 28.71 93.40
C GLU A 360 35.08 28.40 92.17
N GLU A 361 33.79 28.78 92.22
CA GLU A 361 32.88 28.71 91.08
C GLU A 361 33.38 29.56 89.89
N GLU A 362 33.92 30.76 90.15
CA GLU A 362 34.45 31.64 89.09
C GLU A 362 35.70 31.06 88.43
N GLN A 363 36.60 30.49 89.22
CA GLN A 363 37.79 29.80 88.71
C GLN A 363 37.41 28.55 87.90
N ALA A 364 36.41 27.78 88.34
CA ALA A 364 35.91 26.61 87.63
C ALA A 364 35.27 26.97 86.28
N LEU A 365 34.43 28.01 86.23
CA LEU A 365 33.85 28.52 84.97
C LEU A 365 34.94 29.08 84.03
N THR A 366 35.91 29.83 84.56
CA THR A 366 37.02 30.38 83.77
C THR A 366 37.87 29.27 83.15
N LYS A 367 38.14 28.20 83.91
CA LYS A 367 38.87 27.02 83.40
C LYS A 367 38.07 26.27 82.33
N ALA A 368 36.78 26.01 82.57
CA ALA A 368 35.92 25.33 81.60
C ALA A 368 35.74 26.14 80.31
N TRP A 369 35.76 27.47 80.40
CA TRP A 369 35.80 28.38 79.26
C TRP A 369 37.12 28.28 78.49
N GLN A 370 38.27 28.32 79.18
CA GLN A 370 39.59 28.14 78.58
C GLN A 370 39.70 26.80 77.83
N GLU A 371 39.35 25.68 78.47
CA GLU A 371 39.34 24.34 77.84
C GLU A 371 38.46 24.28 76.58
N THR A 372 37.33 24.98 76.58
CA THR A 372 36.41 25.05 75.42
C THR A 372 36.95 25.98 74.33
N CYS A 373 37.63 27.07 74.69
CA CYS A 373 38.30 27.99 73.76
C CYS A 373 39.52 27.33 73.10
N ASP A 374 40.33 26.59 73.86
CA ASP A 374 41.46 25.80 73.37
C ASP A 374 40.99 24.73 72.37
N SER A 375 39.90 24.02 72.71
CA SER A 375 39.26 23.05 71.81
C SER A 375 38.80 23.69 70.49
N LEU A 376 38.31 24.93 70.55
CA LEU A 376 37.91 25.74 69.38
C LEU A 376 39.07 26.50 68.71
N HIS A 377 40.28 26.45 69.29
CA HIS A 377 41.47 27.18 68.84
C HIS A 377 41.25 28.71 68.77
N ILE A 378 40.49 29.27 69.72
CA ILE A 378 40.21 30.70 69.83
C ILE A 378 40.79 31.31 71.12
N ALA A 379 41.21 32.57 71.06
CA ALA A 379 41.65 33.33 72.23
C ALA A 379 40.62 34.44 72.55
N ARG A 380 39.72 34.18 73.51
CA ARG A 380 38.76 35.17 74.04
C ARG A 380 38.68 35.11 75.56
N ASP A 381 38.50 36.26 76.18
CA ASP A 381 38.23 36.39 77.62
C ASP A 381 36.73 36.14 77.89
N ILE A 382 36.42 35.39 78.95
CA ILE A 382 35.05 35.12 79.42
C ILE A 382 34.27 36.40 79.79
N ALA A 383 35.00 37.48 80.11
CA ALA A 383 34.45 38.80 80.40
C ALA A 383 33.96 39.57 79.15
N GLN A 384 34.38 39.19 77.94
CA GLN A 384 33.98 39.86 76.69
C GLN A 384 32.63 39.35 76.19
N GLU A 385 31.86 40.19 75.51
CA GLU A 385 30.62 39.76 74.87
C GLU A 385 30.90 38.71 73.78
N ILE A 386 30.12 37.63 73.77
CA ILE A 386 30.26 36.51 72.82
C ILE A 386 29.31 36.61 71.62
N ASN A 387 28.23 37.39 71.74
CA ASN A 387 27.12 37.41 70.78
C ASN A 387 27.52 37.86 69.37
N ASP A 388 28.36 38.89 69.24
CA ASP A 388 28.81 39.37 67.92
C ASP A 388 29.63 38.30 67.18
N TRP A 389 30.55 37.64 67.90
CA TRP A 389 31.34 36.54 67.34
C TRP A 389 30.45 35.35 66.94
N MET A 390 29.43 35.03 67.74
CA MET A 390 28.45 34.00 67.37
C MET A 390 27.70 34.36 66.08
N GLN A 391 27.27 35.61 65.92
CA GLN A 391 26.65 36.08 64.68
C GLN A 391 27.62 36.04 63.48
N GLU A 392 28.90 36.34 63.68
CA GLU A 392 29.93 36.21 62.63
C GLU A 392 30.09 34.73 62.20
N GLN A 393 30.16 33.80 63.15
CA GLN A 393 30.25 32.37 62.84
C GLN A 393 28.98 31.85 62.15
N GLU A 394 27.78 32.29 62.56
CA GLU A 394 26.52 31.94 61.89
C GLU A 394 26.42 32.52 60.47
N ARG A 395 26.87 33.77 60.26
CA ARG A 395 26.94 34.38 58.92
C ARG A 395 27.94 33.64 58.03
N TYR A 396 29.09 33.23 58.56
CA TYR A 396 30.07 32.43 57.83
C TYR A 396 29.52 31.04 57.46
N GLU A 397 28.86 30.35 58.40
CA GLU A 397 28.17 29.07 58.16
C GLU A 397 27.10 29.21 57.05
N GLN A 398 26.30 30.28 57.06
CA GLN A 398 25.34 30.59 55.98
C GLN A 398 26.02 30.87 54.64
N GLN A 399 27.12 31.62 54.61
CA GLN A 399 27.88 31.93 53.39
C GLN A 399 28.54 30.69 52.78
N LEU A 400 28.99 29.73 53.61
CA LEU A 400 29.50 28.43 53.17
C LEU A 400 28.40 27.60 52.50
N TYR A 401 27.21 27.51 53.10
CA TYR A 401 26.07 26.79 52.49
C TYR A 401 25.57 27.46 51.19
N GLN A 402 25.61 28.78 51.09
CA GLN A 402 25.30 29.49 49.84
C GLN A 402 26.36 29.23 48.76
N LEU A 403 27.64 29.21 49.14
CA LEU A 403 28.74 28.91 48.22
C LEU A 403 28.69 27.45 47.73
N SER A 404 28.41 26.47 48.60
CA SER A 404 28.31 25.06 48.18
C SER A 404 27.17 24.82 47.19
N GLN A 405 25.99 25.43 47.40
CA GLN A 405 24.88 25.40 46.43
C GLN A 405 25.28 26.04 45.10
N ARG A 406 26.01 27.16 45.14
CA ARG A 406 26.48 27.86 43.93
C ARG A 406 27.50 27.04 43.15
N LEU A 407 28.46 26.41 43.82
CA LEU A 407 29.46 25.52 43.23
C LEU A 407 28.83 24.26 42.63
N MET A 408 27.86 23.64 43.32
CA MET A 408 27.11 22.50 42.81
C MET A 408 26.39 22.84 41.49
N LEU A 409 25.70 23.99 41.44
CA LEU A 409 25.03 24.45 40.22
C LEU A 409 26.01 24.84 39.10
N GLN A 410 27.19 25.38 39.45
CA GLN A 410 28.25 25.62 38.46
C GLN A 410 28.79 24.32 37.86
N SER A 411 28.97 23.27 38.65
CA SER A 411 29.34 21.93 38.13
C SER A 411 28.28 21.42 37.15
N GLN A 412 27.00 21.39 37.57
CA GLN A 412 25.90 20.96 36.71
C GLN A 412 25.80 21.76 35.41
N LEU A 413 26.11 23.06 35.46
CA LEU A 413 26.09 23.96 34.32
C LEU A 413 27.27 23.69 33.36
N ASN A 414 28.45 23.33 33.89
CA ASN A 414 29.59 22.88 33.09
C ASN A 414 29.31 21.53 32.42
N ASP A 415 28.76 20.57 33.16
CA ASP A 415 28.36 19.25 32.63
C ASP A 415 27.31 19.40 31.52
N GLN A 416 26.28 20.24 31.75
CA GLN A 416 25.24 20.51 30.75
C GLN A 416 25.77 21.27 29.52
N GLN A 417 26.81 22.10 29.65
CA GLN A 417 27.53 22.70 28.51
C GLN A 417 28.36 21.68 27.74
N ALA A 418 28.99 20.72 28.40
CA ALA A 418 29.70 19.64 27.73
C ALA A 418 28.73 18.78 26.90
N LEU A 419 27.54 18.49 27.43
CA LEU A 419 26.47 17.80 26.70
C LEU A 419 25.95 18.62 25.50
N GLU A 420 25.71 19.93 25.67
CA GLU A 420 25.29 20.83 24.57
C GLU A 420 26.30 20.79 23.41
N ARG A 421 27.59 21.00 23.72
CA ARG A 421 28.69 20.92 22.73
C ARG A 421 28.77 19.55 22.06
N GLN A 422 28.52 18.47 22.80
CA GLN A 422 28.50 17.12 22.21
C GLN A 422 27.35 16.96 21.20
N ALA A 423 26.15 17.48 21.49
CA ALA A 423 25.04 17.45 20.55
C ALA A 423 25.27 18.38 19.34
N GLU A 424 25.89 19.55 19.52
CA GLU A 424 26.32 20.41 18.42
C GLU A 424 27.30 19.69 17.49
N GLN A 425 28.32 19.03 18.06
CA GLN A 425 29.31 18.26 17.30
C GLN A 425 28.68 17.05 16.59
N GLN A 426 27.74 16.34 17.24
CA GLN A 426 27.00 15.25 16.61
C GLN A 426 26.17 15.74 15.42
N LEU A 427 25.40 16.81 15.59
CA LEU A 427 24.60 17.44 14.52
C LEU A 427 25.47 17.94 13.36
N ALA A 428 26.63 18.53 13.66
CA ALA A 428 27.58 18.98 12.65
C ALA A 428 28.18 17.80 11.87
N ALA A 429 28.57 16.73 12.56
CA ALA A 429 29.13 15.53 11.95
C ALA A 429 28.10 14.77 11.10
N THR A 430 26.85 14.62 11.56
CA THR A 430 25.78 13.98 10.77
C THR A 430 25.42 14.81 9.54
N ARG A 431 25.40 16.14 9.66
CA ARG A 431 25.19 17.07 8.54
C ARG A 431 26.31 16.99 7.50
N GLN A 432 27.58 17.03 7.93
CA GLN A 432 28.73 16.94 7.04
C GLN A 432 28.83 15.57 6.36
N GLY A 433 28.52 14.49 7.10
CA GLY A 433 28.44 13.14 6.55
C GLY A 433 27.39 13.04 5.44
N LEU A 434 26.16 13.50 5.68
CA LEU A 434 25.12 13.57 4.66
C LEU A 434 25.53 14.45 3.47
N GLU A 435 26.10 15.63 3.72
CA GLU A 435 26.54 16.53 2.65
C GLU A 435 27.60 15.89 1.74
N SER A 436 28.60 15.22 2.31
CA SER A 436 29.61 14.49 1.52
C SER A 436 29.04 13.30 0.75
N ALA A 437 28.08 12.56 1.31
CA ALA A 437 27.37 11.48 0.62
C ALA A 437 26.52 12.00 -0.55
N LEU A 438 25.86 13.15 -0.40
CA LEU A 438 25.11 13.80 -1.47
C LEU A 438 26.05 14.35 -2.56
N GLN A 439 27.16 14.99 -2.19
CA GLN A 439 28.14 15.50 -3.15
C GLN A 439 28.76 14.38 -4.00
N ALA A 440 29.02 13.19 -3.42
CA ALA A 440 29.49 12.02 -4.16
C ALA A 440 28.50 11.55 -5.26
N LEU A 441 27.21 11.90 -5.14
CA LEU A 441 26.14 11.60 -6.09
C LEU A 441 25.72 12.83 -6.92
N ALA A 442 26.56 13.87 -6.94
CA ALA A 442 26.34 15.16 -7.61
C ALA A 442 25.08 15.92 -7.15
N LEU A 443 24.69 15.73 -5.89
CA LEU A 443 23.57 16.41 -5.24
C LEU A 443 24.06 17.41 -4.18
N SER A 444 23.24 18.41 -3.90
CA SER A 444 23.45 19.37 -2.80
C SER A 444 22.46 19.11 -1.67
N LEU A 445 22.88 19.44 -0.44
CA LEU A 445 22.03 19.40 0.74
C LEU A 445 20.85 20.39 0.59
N PRO A 446 19.58 19.96 0.76
CA PRO A 446 18.43 20.86 0.70
C PRO A 446 18.46 21.92 1.80
N ALA A 447 17.76 23.03 1.56
CA ALA A 447 17.53 24.06 2.57
C ALA A 447 16.65 23.52 3.71
N GLU A 448 16.85 24.03 4.93
CA GLU A 448 16.13 23.53 6.10
C GLU A 448 14.61 23.73 5.98
N GLY A 449 13.85 22.69 6.26
CA GLY A 449 12.39 22.66 6.07
C GLY A 449 11.93 22.27 4.65
N THR A 450 12.84 22.08 3.69
CA THR A 450 12.52 21.64 2.32
C THR A 450 12.86 20.17 2.04
N GLU A 451 13.37 19.43 3.04
CA GLU A 451 13.91 18.08 2.91
C GLU A 451 12.86 17.08 2.37
N ALA A 452 11.60 17.21 2.81
CA ALA A 452 10.50 16.36 2.34
C ALA A 452 10.15 16.58 0.86
N ALA A 453 10.14 17.85 0.40
CA ALA A 453 9.89 18.19 -0.99
C ALA A 453 11.07 17.75 -1.90
N TRP A 454 12.30 17.90 -1.39
CA TRP A 454 13.51 17.43 -2.06
C TRP A 454 13.51 15.90 -2.22
N LEU A 455 13.17 15.13 -1.18
CA LEU A 455 13.03 13.68 -1.25
C LEU A 455 11.97 13.26 -2.28
N HIS A 456 10.79 13.88 -2.24
CA HIS A 456 9.70 13.60 -3.18
C HIS A 456 10.10 13.86 -4.64
N ALA A 457 10.90 14.91 -4.90
CA ALA A 457 11.43 15.17 -6.23
C ALA A 457 12.32 14.01 -6.72
N ARG A 458 13.27 13.54 -5.90
CA ARG A 458 14.14 12.39 -6.23
C ARG A 458 13.35 11.09 -6.39
N GLU A 459 12.32 10.87 -5.58
CA GLU A 459 11.40 9.73 -5.71
C GLU A 459 10.64 9.77 -7.04
N SER A 460 10.19 10.95 -7.48
CA SER A 460 9.50 11.10 -8.76
C SER A 460 10.40 10.86 -9.98
N GLU A 461 11.68 11.26 -9.92
CA GLU A 461 12.67 10.99 -10.97
C GLU A 461 13.03 9.50 -11.06
N PHE A 462 13.19 8.83 -9.91
CA PHE A 462 13.39 7.38 -9.87
C PHE A 462 12.17 6.62 -10.39
N ALA A 463 10.95 7.05 -10.04
CA ALA A 463 9.72 6.46 -10.58
C ALA A 463 9.59 6.65 -12.11
N GLN A 464 9.96 7.82 -12.64
CA GLN A 464 10.04 8.05 -14.09
C GLN A 464 11.06 7.11 -14.75
N TRP A 465 12.25 6.97 -14.17
CA TRP A 465 13.28 6.04 -14.66
C TRP A 465 12.78 4.59 -14.67
N GLN A 466 12.11 4.15 -13.59
CA GLN A 466 11.53 2.80 -13.49
C GLN A 466 10.41 2.56 -14.50
N ALA A 467 9.58 3.57 -14.79
CA ALA A 467 8.56 3.49 -15.82
C ALA A 467 9.18 3.31 -17.22
N GLN A 468 10.23 4.08 -17.55
CA GLN A 468 10.95 3.94 -18.82
C GLN A 468 11.65 2.58 -18.95
N GLN A 469 12.24 2.05 -17.87
CA GLN A 469 12.80 0.68 -17.85
C GLN A 469 11.71 -0.37 -18.12
N THR A 470 10.53 -0.22 -17.49
CA THR A 470 9.39 -1.14 -17.70
C THR A 470 8.88 -1.08 -19.14
N GLN A 471 8.84 0.11 -19.75
CA GLN A 471 8.48 0.29 -21.16
C GLN A 471 9.52 -0.34 -22.11
N HIS A 472 10.80 -0.16 -21.84
CA HIS A 472 11.89 -0.80 -22.59
C HIS A 472 11.76 -2.33 -22.58
N ASP A 473 11.50 -2.92 -21.41
CA ASP A 473 11.36 -4.38 -21.28
C ASP A 473 10.08 -4.90 -21.94
N ALA A 474 9.00 -4.13 -21.92
CA ALA A 474 7.77 -4.44 -22.66
C ALA A 474 7.98 -4.39 -24.20
N ILE A 475 8.75 -3.42 -24.70
CA ILE A 475 9.11 -3.33 -26.13
C ILE A 475 10.03 -4.50 -26.55
N GLN A 476 10.97 -4.91 -25.69
CA GLN A 476 11.77 -6.13 -25.93
C GLN A 476 10.89 -7.37 -26.08
N GLN A 477 9.86 -7.54 -25.24
CA GLN A 477 8.92 -8.65 -25.35
C GLN A 477 8.10 -8.60 -26.65
N GLN A 478 7.68 -7.41 -27.09
CA GLN A 478 7.00 -7.23 -28.39
C GLN A 478 7.90 -7.63 -29.57
N ILE A 479 9.17 -7.21 -29.57
CA ILE A 479 10.15 -7.61 -30.59
C ILE A 479 10.37 -9.13 -30.59
N ALA A 480 10.45 -9.74 -29.41
CA ALA A 480 10.58 -11.19 -29.26
C ALA A 480 9.35 -11.95 -29.78
N ALA A 481 8.14 -11.40 -29.63
CA ALA A 481 6.91 -11.99 -30.16
C ALA A 481 6.83 -11.97 -31.71
N LEU A 482 7.44 -10.98 -32.37
CA LEU A 482 7.52 -10.90 -33.84
C LEU A 482 8.52 -11.91 -34.43
N ARG A 483 9.53 -12.33 -33.66
CA ARG A 483 10.59 -13.24 -34.09
C ARG A 483 10.08 -14.55 -34.75
N PRO A 484 9.20 -15.35 -34.14
CA PRO A 484 8.73 -16.59 -34.76
C PRO A 484 7.97 -16.38 -36.08
N LEU A 485 7.26 -15.26 -36.25
CA LEU A 485 6.60 -14.91 -37.53
C LEU A 485 7.67 -14.62 -38.61
N LEU A 486 8.71 -13.87 -38.26
CA LEU A 486 9.82 -13.53 -39.14
C LEU A 486 10.78 -14.70 -39.43
N GLU A 487 10.77 -15.76 -38.62
CA GLU A 487 11.53 -17.00 -38.86
C GLU A 487 10.73 -18.03 -39.69
N THR A 488 9.39 -17.94 -39.74
CA THR A 488 8.52 -18.94 -40.41
C THR A 488 7.94 -18.50 -41.74
N LEU A 489 7.56 -17.23 -41.92
CA LEU A 489 7.09 -16.73 -43.22
C LEU A 489 8.27 -16.63 -44.20
N PRO A 490 8.17 -17.11 -45.45
CA PRO A 490 9.27 -17.03 -46.41
C PRO A 490 9.59 -15.58 -46.78
N THR A 491 10.86 -15.29 -47.09
CA THR A 491 11.23 -14.04 -47.80
C THR A 491 10.63 -14.03 -49.20
N SER A 492 10.07 -12.88 -49.58
CA SER A 492 9.65 -12.59 -50.95
C SER A 492 10.68 -11.67 -51.59
N ASP A 493 11.04 -11.94 -52.85
CA ASP A 493 12.01 -11.13 -53.60
C ASP A 493 11.41 -9.82 -54.14
N GLU A 494 10.09 -9.63 -54.01
CA GLU A 494 9.40 -8.40 -54.37
C GLU A 494 9.74 -7.27 -53.38
N THR A 495 10.51 -6.29 -53.84
CA THR A 495 11.00 -5.17 -53.04
C THR A 495 9.92 -4.14 -52.67
N GLU A 496 8.80 -4.10 -53.39
CA GLU A 496 7.73 -3.11 -53.27
C GLU A 496 6.37 -3.73 -52.90
N VAL A 497 6.38 -4.69 -52.00
CA VAL A 497 5.14 -5.14 -51.34
C VAL A 497 4.57 -3.99 -50.49
N GLU A 498 3.24 -3.89 -50.38
CA GLU A 498 2.56 -3.00 -49.42
C GLU A 498 2.46 -3.66 -48.05
N ALA A 499 2.97 -3.03 -46.99
CA ALA A 499 2.94 -3.66 -45.67
C ALA A 499 1.52 -3.66 -45.09
N GLU A 500 1.13 -4.80 -44.52
CA GLU A 500 -0.13 -4.91 -43.78
C GLU A 500 -0.07 -4.01 -42.53
N SER A 501 -1.10 -3.19 -42.32
CA SER A 501 -1.08 -2.16 -41.25
C SER A 501 -1.23 -2.75 -39.84
N ALA A 502 -1.86 -3.91 -39.73
CA ALA A 502 -1.97 -4.69 -38.50
C ALA A 502 -1.69 -6.16 -38.83
N ILE A 503 -0.86 -6.81 -38.01
CA ILE A 503 -0.53 -8.23 -38.19
C ILE A 503 -1.74 -9.06 -37.73
N PRO A 504 -2.35 -9.92 -38.56
CA PRO A 504 -3.44 -10.79 -38.14
C PRO A 504 -2.94 -11.84 -37.14
N ASP A 505 -3.70 -12.06 -36.06
CA ASP A 505 -3.37 -13.08 -35.04
C ASP A 505 -3.26 -14.49 -35.66
N ASN A 506 -4.05 -14.75 -36.71
CA ASN A 506 -4.12 -16.04 -37.40
C ASN A 506 -3.13 -16.18 -38.57
N TRP A 507 -2.01 -15.43 -38.58
CA TRP A 507 -0.98 -15.52 -39.62
C TRP A 507 -0.44 -16.95 -39.87
N ARG A 508 -0.50 -17.83 -38.86
CA ARG A 508 -0.13 -19.25 -38.99
C ARG A 508 -1.12 -20.04 -39.85
N GLU A 509 -2.42 -19.84 -39.64
CA GLU A 509 -3.47 -20.47 -40.45
C GLU A 509 -3.32 -20.05 -41.92
N ILE A 510 -3.12 -18.74 -42.16
CA ILE A 510 -2.83 -18.19 -43.51
C ILE A 510 -1.57 -18.83 -44.12
N HIS A 511 -0.55 -19.14 -43.31
CA HIS A 511 0.64 -19.86 -43.77
C HIS A 511 0.34 -21.31 -44.18
N GLU A 512 -0.36 -22.05 -43.32
CA GLU A 512 -0.74 -23.46 -43.53
C GLU A 512 -1.71 -23.62 -44.70
N GLU A 513 -2.70 -22.73 -44.84
CA GLU A 513 -3.60 -22.65 -45.99
C GLU A 513 -2.83 -22.47 -47.30
N CYS A 514 -1.81 -21.61 -47.31
CA CYS A 514 -0.96 -21.41 -48.49
C CYS A 514 -0.19 -22.68 -48.89
N LEU A 515 0.35 -23.42 -47.91
CA LEU A 515 1.03 -24.70 -48.16
C LEU A 515 0.03 -25.75 -48.67
N SER A 516 -1.17 -25.79 -48.10
CA SER A 516 -2.27 -26.64 -48.55
C SER A 516 -2.68 -26.32 -49.99
N LEU A 517 -2.93 -25.05 -50.33
CA LEU A 517 -3.25 -24.59 -51.68
C LEU A 517 -2.15 -24.93 -52.69
N HIS A 518 -0.87 -24.83 -52.31
CA HIS A 518 0.24 -25.24 -53.16
C HIS A 518 0.22 -26.74 -53.44
N SER A 519 0.03 -27.59 -52.42
CA SER A 519 -0.08 -29.05 -52.62
C SER A 519 -1.32 -29.44 -53.44
N GLN A 520 -2.45 -28.75 -53.24
CA GLN A 520 -3.67 -28.93 -54.04
C GLN A 520 -3.42 -28.55 -55.52
N LEU A 521 -2.71 -27.47 -55.79
CA LEU A 521 -2.37 -27.04 -57.15
C LEU A 521 -1.53 -28.10 -57.87
N VAL A 522 -0.50 -28.63 -57.22
CA VAL A 522 0.35 -29.71 -57.77
C VAL A 522 -0.47 -30.97 -58.06
N ALA A 523 -1.35 -31.36 -57.14
CA ALA A 523 -2.24 -32.51 -57.34
C ALA A 523 -3.22 -32.31 -58.52
N GLN A 524 -3.81 -31.11 -58.66
CA GLN A 524 -4.69 -30.79 -59.78
C GLN A 524 -3.94 -30.73 -61.12
N GLN A 525 -2.71 -30.19 -61.17
CA GLN A 525 -1.87 -30.20 -62.38
C GLN A 525 -1.49 -31.64 -62.81
N GLN A 526 -1.23 -32.53 -61.84
CA GLN A 526 -1.04 -33.95 -62.12
C GLN A 526 -2.32 -34.60 -62.66
N GLN A 527 -3.49 -34.25 -62.12
CA GLN A 527 -4.79 -34.70 -62.63
C GLN A 527 -5.05 -34.20 -64.07
N GLU A 528 -4.81 -32.92 -64.38
CA GLU A 528 -4.94 -32.40 -65.76
C GLU A 528 -4.07 -33.18 -66.73
N THR A 529 -2.83 -33.49 -66.34
CA THR A 529 -1.90 -34.27 -67.17
C THR A 529 -2.46 -35.67 -67.47
N GLN A 530 -3.08 -36.33 -66.50
CA GLN A 530 -3.71 -37.64 -66.67
C GLN A 530 -5.00 -37.57 -67.50
N GLU A 531 -5.86 -36.57 -67.27
CA GLU A 531 -7.12 -36.37 -68.00
C GLU A 531 -6.86 -35.98 -69.46
N LYS A 532 -5.83 -35.16 -69.73
CA LYS A 532 -5.37 -34.86 -71.08
C LYS A 532 -4.92 -36.14 -71.80
N ALA A 533 -4.12 -36.99 -71.16
CA ALA A 533 -3.70 -38.26 -71.77
C ALA A 533 -4.89 -39.21 -72.04
N ARG A 534 -5.92 -39.22 -71.17
CA ARG A 534 -7.17 -39.97 -71.40
C ARG A 534 -8.00 -39.40 -72.55
N LEU A 535 -8.05 -38.07 -72.68
CA LEU A 535 -8.71 -37.38 -73.79
C LEU A 535 -8.00 -37.66 -75.11
N ASP A 536 -6.67 -37.55 -75.15
CA ASP A 536 -5.85 -37.86 -76.33
C ASP A 536 -6.07 -39.32 -76.76
N GLN A 537 -6.15 -40.27 -75.80
CA GLN A 537 -6.48 -41.67 -76.06
C GLN A 537 -7.91 -41.87 -76.59
N SER A 538 -8.92 -41.23 -75.99
CA SER A 538 -10.32 -41.37 -76.43
C SER A 538 -10.55 -40.73 -77.80
N GLN A 539 -9.88 -39.61 -78.08
CA GLN A 539 -9.85 -38.98 -79.39
C GLN A 539 -9.19 -39.89 -80.44
N ALA A 540 -8.06 -40.52 -80.15
CA ALA A 540 -7.43 -41.48 -81.06
C ALA A 540 -8.35 -42.70 -81.35
N GLN A 541 -9.05 -43.20 -80.32
CA GLN A 541 -10.03 -44.28 -80.47
C GLN A 541 -11.22 -43.87 -81.34
N PHE A 542 -11.81 -42.69 -81.10
CA PHE A 542 -12.91 -42.16 -81.91
C PHE A 542 -12.47 -41.89 -83.35
N THR A 543 -11.31 -41.26 -83.58
CA THR A 543 -10.79 -40.99 -84.94
C THR A 543 -10.52 -42.29 -85.70
N SER A 544 -9.95 -43.31 -85.05
CA SER A 544 -9.74 -44.63 -85.66
C SER A 544 -11.06 -45.32 -86.03
N ALA A 545 -12.05 -45.27 -85.14
CA ALA A 545 -13.37 -45.85 -85.39
C ALA A 545 -14.16 -45.08 -86.48
N LEU A 546 -14.02 -43.75 -86.53
CA LEU A 546 -14.59 -42.91 -87.58
C LEU A 546 -13.97 -43.21 -88.94
N ALA A 547 -12.63 -43.37 -89.02
CA ALA A 547 -11.92 -43.72 -90.25
C ALA A 547 -12.21 -45.14 -90.75
N ALA A 548 -12.62 -46.05 -89.86
CA ALA A 548 -13.13 -47.39 -90.22
C ALA A 548 -14.64 -47.39 -90.60
N SER A 549 -15.33 -46.26 -90.43
CA SER A 549 -16.75 -46.11 -90.73
C SER A 549 -16.98 -45.51 -92.12
N ARG A 550 -18.24 -45.37 -92.51
CA ARG A 550 -18.66 -44.86 -93.82
C ARG A 550 -18.75 -43.31 -93.92
N PHE A 551 -18.26 -42.60 -92.90
CA PHE A 551 -18.32 -41.14 -92.82
C PHE A 551 -16.98 -40.52 -93.25
N SER A 552 -17.04 -39.47 -94.07
CA SER A 552 -15.84 -38.73 -94.52
C SER A 552 -15.17 -37.94 -93.40
N ASP A 553 -15.97 -37.45 -92.45
CA ASP A 553 -15.56 -36.51 -91.42
C ASP A 553 -16.52 -36.56 -90.23
N ARG A 554 -16.20 -35.78 -89.21
CA ARG A 554 -17.00 -35.66 -87.98
C ARG A 554 -18.36 -34.98 -88.20
N GLU A 555 -18.50 -34.12 -89.21
CA GLU A 555 -19.75 -33.42 -89.48
C GLU A 555 -20.77 -34.35 -90.14
N ALA A 556 -20.35 -35.19 -91.08
CA ALA A 556 -21.16 -36.25 -91.69
C ALA A 556 -21.63 -37.27 -90.65
N PHE A 557 -20.79 -37.62 -89.66
CA PHE A 557 -21.19 -38.43 -88.51
C PHE A 557 -22.26 -37.74 -87.65
N LEU A 558 -22.04 -36.47 -87.26
CA LEU A 558 -22.99 -35.73 -86.42
C LEU A 558 -24.34 -35.48 -87.13
N ALA A 559 -24.32 -35.25 -88.45
CA ALA A 559 -25.53 -35.09 -89.25
C ALA A 559 -26.32 -36.39 -89.46
N ALA A 560 -25.66 -37.55 -89.31
CA ALA A 560 -26.28 -38.87 -89.37
C ALA A 560 -26.71 -39.41 -87.99
N LEU A 561 -26.32 -38.75 -86.89
CA LEU A 561 -26.69 -39.14 -85.54
C LEU A 561 -28.16 -38.80 -85.28
N LEU A 562 -29.03 -39.80 -85.41
CA LEU A 562 -30.44 -39.69 -85.02
C LEU A 562 -30.64 -39.96 -83.52
N ASP A 563 -31.67 -39.34 -82.97
CA ASP A 563 -32.23 -39.70 -81.66
C ASP A 563 -32.93 -41.06 -81.72
N ASP A 564 -33.02 -41.72 -80.56
CA ASP A 564 -33.48 -43.11 -80.49
C ASP A 564 -34.97 -43.26 -80.86
N GLU A 565 -35.80 -42.21 -80.67
CA GLU A 565 -37.20 -42.21 -81.06
C GLU A 565 -37.37 -42.13 -82.59
N THR A 566 -36.66 -41.22 -83.28
CA THR A 566 -36.74 -41.14 -84.75
C THR A 566 -36.15 -42.36 -85.43
N ALA A 567 -35.05 -42.94 -84.90
CA ALA A 567 -34.45 -44.16 -85.41
C ALA A 567 -35.41 -45.37 -85.32
N GLN A 568 -36.11 -45.54 -84.19
CA GLN A 568 -37.13 -46.58 -84.03
C GLN A 568 -38.31 -46.38 -84.97
N ARG A 569 -38.83 -45.15 -85.08
CA ARG A 569 -39.96 -44.80 -85.95
C ARG A 569 -39.67 -45.08 -87.43
N LEU A 570 -38.47 -44.74 -87.91
CA LEU A 570 -38.05 -45.02 -89.29
C LEU A 570 -37.86 -46.53 -89.53
N THR A 571 -37.40 -47.28 -88.52
CA THR A 571 -37.25 -48.74 -88.62
C THR A 571 -38.61 -49.43 -88.79
N GLN A 572 -39.62 -49.03 -88.01
CA GLN A 572 -40.99 -49.53 -88.15
C GLN A 572 -41.61 -49.16 -89.51
N LEU A 573 -41.34 -47.95 -90.01
CA LEU A 573 -41.79 -47.51 -91.33
C LEU A 573 -41.20 -48.36 -92.46
N LYS A 574 -39.90 -48.70 -92.39
CA LYS A 574 -39.23 -49.62 -93.35
C LYS A 574 -39.96 -50.97 -93.43
N GLN A 575 -40.14 -51.62 -92.27
CA GLN A 575 -40.78 -52.93 -92.17
C GLN A 575 -42.22 -52.93 -92.70
N THR A 576 -42.97 -51.86 -92.40
CA THR A 576 -44.37 -51.73 -92.84
C THR A 576 -44.47 -51.61 -94.36
N LEU A 577 -43.62 -50.81 -95.00
CA LEU A 577 -43.62 -50.60 -96.45
C LEU A 577 -43.14 -51.84 -97.22
N GLU A 578 -42.11 -52.54 -96.71
CA GLU A 578 -41.63 -53.80 -97.29
C GLU A 578 -42.73 -54.89 -97.27
N GLN A 579 -43.47 -55.02 -96.18
CA GLN A 579 -44.60 -55.94 -96.06
C GLN A 579 -45.74 -55.59 -97.04
N GLN A 580 -46.11 -54.31 -97.15
CA GLN A 580 -47.16 -53.84 -98.08
C GLN A 580 -46.78 -54.12 -99.54
N LEU A 581 -45.52 -53.91 -99.92
CA LEU A 581 -45.03 -54.20 -101.27
C LEU A 581 -45.09 -55.71 -101.60
N GLN A 582 -44.68 -56.58 -100.67
CA GLN A 582 -44.77 -58.03 -100.87
C GLN A 582 -46.22 -58.50 -101.05
N GLN A 583 -47.15 -58.01 -100.22
CA GLN A 583 -48.57 -58.34 -100.32
C GLN A 583 -49.19 -57.85 -101.65
N ALA A 584 -48.90 -56.61 -102.05
CA ALA A 584 -49.43 -56.03 -103.29
C ALA A 584 -48.87 -56.73 -104.54
N ALA A 585 -47.61 -57.18 -104.50
CA ALA A 585 -47.00 -57.94 -105.59
C ALA A 585 -47.65 -59.32 -105.78
N ALA A 586 -47.88 -60.06 -104.70
CA ALA A 586 -48.51 -61.37 -104.75
C ALA A 586 -49.94 -61.31 -105.31
N LEU A 587 -50.72 -60.29 -104.91
CA LEU A 587 -52.09 -60.07 -105.43
C LEU A 587 -52.10 -59.74 -106.93
N CYS A 588 -51.13 -58.94 -107.41
CA CYS A 588 -51.00 -58.59 -108.83
C CYS A 588 -50.67 -59.81 -109.71
N GLU A 589 -49.77 -60.67 -109.24
CA GLU A 589 -49.41 -61.91 -109.93
C GLU A 589 -50.60 -62.89 -109.99
N GLN A 590 -51.34 -63.04 -108.88
CA GLN A 590 -52.54 -63.88 -108.83
C GLN A 590 -53.63 -63.39 -109.79
N ALA A 591 -53.93 -62.09 -109.82
CA ALA A 591 -54.94 -61.52 -110.71
C ALA A 591 -54.57 -61.64 -112.19
N THR A 592 -53.28 -61.47 -112.54
CA THR A 592 -52.79 -61.63 -113.91
C THR A 592 -52.96 -63.07 -114.41
N ARG A 593 -52.55 -64.06 -113.62
CA ARG A 593 -52.72 -65.48 -113.98
C ARG A 593 -54.19 -65.88 -114.17
N GLN A 594 -55.11 -65.30 -113.39
CA GLN A 594 -56.56 -65.56 -113.54
C GLN A 594 -57.12 -64.96 -114.84
N TYR A 595 -56.67 -63.77 -115.24
CA TYR A 595 -57.07 -63.14 -116.50
C TYR A 595 -56.57 -63.91 -117.72
N GLU A 596 -55.28 -64.29 -117.74
CA GLU A 596 -54.68 -65.07 -118.83
C GLU A 596 -55.35 -66.45 -118.99
N ALA A 597 -55.63 -67.15 -117.89
CA ALA A 597 -56.34 -68.43 -117.91
C ALA A 597 -57.77 -68.32 -118.48
N HIS A 598 -58.45 -67.20 -118.27
CA HIS A 598 -59.78 -66.95 -118.83
C HIS A 598 -59.74 -66.66 -120.34
N LEU A 599 -58.72 -65.92 -120.81
CA LEU A 599 -58.53 -65.63 -122.23
C LEU A 599 -58.27 -66.89 -123.07
N ALA A 600 -57.66 -67.93 -122.48
CA ALA A 600 -57.41 -69.20 -123.15
C ALA A 600 -58.68 -70.01 -123.49
N LEU A 601 -59.80 -69.76 -122.81
CA LEU A 601 -61.06 -70.52 -122.93
C LEU A 601 -62.06 -69.88 -123.91
N ARG A 602 -61.60 -69.47 -125.11
CA ARG A 602 -62.40 -68.72 -126.09
C ARG A 602 -63.39 -69.61 -126.90
N PRO A 603 -64.69 -69.28 -126.95
CA PRO A 603 -65.65 -69.95 -127.84
C PRO A 603 -65.42 -69.65 -129.33
N GLN A 604 -65.66 -70.64 -130.20
CA GLN A 604 -65.57 -70.47 -131.66
C GLN A 604 -66.73 -69.64 -132.21
N GLY A 605 -66.47 -68.75 -133.18
CA GLY A 605 -67.48 -67.86 -133.77
C GLY A 605 -67.67 -66.50 -133.07
N VAL A 606 -66.85 -66.19 -132.05
CA VAL A 606 -66.73 -64.82 -131.52
C VAL A 606 -65.76 -64.04 -132.39
N ASP A 607 -66.27 -63.14 -133.24
CA ASP A 607 -65.40 -62.16 -133.91
C ASP A 607 -64.93 -61.10 -132.90
N ALA A 608 -63.66 -60.72 -132.96
CA ALA A 608 -62.98 -60.11 -131.81
C ALA A 608 -63.34 -58.63 -131.54
N ASP A 609 -63.96 -57.97 -132.52
CA ASP A 609 -64.07 -56.50 -132.59
C ASP A 609 -65.52 -55.98 -132.60
N VAL A 610 -66.44 -56.68 -131.93
CA VAL A 610 -67.70 -56.07 -131.48
C VAL A 610 -67.47 -55.44 -130.10
N PRO A 611 -67.40 -54.11 -129.97
CA PRO A 611 -67.46 -53.48 -128.66
C PRO A 611 -68.86 -53.66 -128.10
N THR A 612 -69.04 -54.64 -127.21
CA THR A 612 -70.28 -54.78 -126.43
C THR A 612 -70.51 -53.51 -125.63
N LEU A 613 -71.49 -52.72 -126.09
CA LEU A 613 -71.91 -51.45 -125.49
C LEU A 613 -72.41 -51.65 -124.06
N GLN A 614 -71.51 -51.52 -123.08
CA GLN A 614 -71.87 -51.22 -121.68
C GLN A 614 -70.92 -50.19 -121.08
N THR A 615 -71.18 -48.92 -121.37
CA THR A 615 -71.04 -47.88 -120.35
C THR A 615 -72.00 -48.17 -119.20
N PRO A 616 -71.52 -48.13 -117.95
CA PRO A 616 -72.25 -47.52 -116.86
C PRO A 616 -71.63 -46.14 -116.54
N ALA A 617 -72.48 -45.14 -116.37
CA ALA A 617 -72.05 -43.79 -116.03
C ALA A 617 -71.59 -43.68 -114.57
N ALA A 618 -70.47 -42.99 -114.32
CA ALA A 618 -70.08 -42.52 -112.99
C ALA A 618 -69.23 -41.24 -113.06
N ARG A 619 -69.93 -40.09 -113.07
CA ARG A 619 -69.48 -38.84 -112.43
C ARG A 619 -70.48 -38.54 -111.30
N PRO A 620 -70.14 -37.74 -110.26
CA PRO A 620 -68.95 -36.90 -110.10
C PRO A 620 -68.19 -37.10 -108.76
N GLY A 621 -67.01 -36.49 -108.66
CA GLY A 621 -66.25 -36.29 -107.42
C GLY A 621 -65.23 -35.16 -107.64
N PRO A 622 -65.20 -34.07 -106.84
CA PRO A 622 -64.62 -32.79 -107.29
C PRO A 622 -63.11 -32.64 -107.02
N ALA A 623 -62.58 -31.56 -107.59
CA ALA A 623 -61.16 -31.19 -107.62
C ALA A 623 -60.54 -30.89 -106.24
N ALA A 624 -59.22 -31.07 -106.20
CA ALA A 624 -58.33 -30.65 -105.13
C ALA A 624 -58.19 -29.12 -105.04
N ALA A 625 -57.99 -28.64 -103.80
CA ALA A 625 -57.02 -27.61 -103.39
C ALA A 625 -57.07 -27.56 -101.85
N GLY A 626 -56.04 -27.91 -101.08
CA GLY A 626 -54.63 -28.15 -101.47
C GLY A 626 -53.86 -26.84 -101.38
#